data_AF-A0A8S3SF74-F1
#
_entry.id   AF-A0A8S3SF74-F1
#
_cell.length_a   1.000
_cell.length_b   1.000
_cell.length_c   1.000
_cell.angle_alpha   90.00
_cell.angle_beta   90.00
_cell.angle_gamma   90.00
#
_symmetry.space_group_name_H-M   'P 1'
#
loop_
_entity.id
_entity.type
_entity.pdbx_description
1 polymer ?
#
loop_
_entity_poly.entity_id
_entity_poly.type
_entity_poly.pdbx_seq_one_letter_code
_entity_poly.pdbx_strand_id
1 'polypeptide(L)'
;MCNKICSWFKVTESFSYVFLLQISMVMKFPWDYRRAHPAEFPFLCKICGPDERRFKREEDQQQHDKMTKRHDPNFVSGQGPRKRRRRKAKDKSIIDSTVLSNVNYRNEYKPVARSLGDTCILRNNVSPNDVSPMYRHIYGPAQVQTHTMPSKSGSINSIWNEHDLGMFIRDHVETDDAYRSVCKSVISNVGDILKNNITGKYRPDEVLKTGSTAKGTAIKGKSDVDLVFLLSRTAYEDIDNFYNDLPTILGDINDALTMFPQFKNVRVQQRAVSFKIDCREPGTGHAHVIDVDLLPAVNFGVHDIRIIHSKMRRTSEAKRNLFTPSLTKWQRDFIKKDRTEQLKKLIRFVKYWKNENVQRSPSSFALELLIIYLWNQEDDPRQFQHAAPYIIDPVNPYSNEAAKCRWDEISREANQFLQKPLMRSATSKFI
;
A
#
# COMPACT_ATOMS: atom_id res chain seq x y z
N MET A 1 22.79 4.01 12.36
CA MET A 1 21.58 3.75 11.53
C MET A 1 21.92 3.49 10.06
N CYS A 2 22.60 4.41 9.37
CA CYS A 2 22.72 4.43 7.91
C CYS A 2 23.23 3.12 7.27
N ASN A 3 24.11 2.36 7.93
CA ASN A 3 24.58 1.06 7.42
C ASN A 3 23.42 0.08 7.15
N LYS A 4 22.50 -0.13 8.11
CA LYS A 4 21.37 -1.09 7.95
C LYS A 4 20.30 -0.56 6.97
N ILE A 5 20.15 0.76 6.84
CA ILE A 5 19.38 1.38 5.75
C ILE A 5 20.03 1.02 4.39
N CYS A 6 21.34 1.18 4.27
CA CYS A 6 22.08 0.88 3.04
C CYS A 6 21.98 -0.60 2.66
N SER A 7 22.15 -1.51 3.62
CA SER A 7 21.97 -2.96 3.41
C SER A 7 20.59 -3.29 2.86
N TRP A 8 19.53 -2.74 3.46
CA TRP A 8 18.15 -2.98 3.02
C TRP A 8 17.89 -2.43 1.60
N PHE A 9 18.41 -1.24 1.29
CA PHE A 9 18.30 -0.66 -0.05
C PHE A 9 19.13 -1.43 -1.09
N LYS A 10 20.30 -1.96 -0.73
CA LYS A 10 21.13 -2.77 -1.64
C LYS A 10 20.50 -4.12 -1.97
N VAL A 11 19.86 -4.78 -1.00
CA VAL A 11 19.09 -6.00 -1.28
C VAL A 11 17.88 -5.69 -2.19
N THR A 12 17.15 -4.60 -1.93
CA THR A 12 15.99 -4.26 -2.79
C THR A 12 16.39 -3.80 -4.20
N GLU A 13 17.53 -3.15 -4.39
CA GLU A 13 18.13 -2.82 -5.71
C GLU A 13 18.48 -4.08 -6.55
N SER A 14 18.82 -5.20 -5.89
CA SER A 14 19.15 -6.44 -6.61
C SER A 14 17.95 -7.04 -7.34
N PHE A 15 16.73 -6.80 -6.86
CA PHE A 15 15.50 -7.43 -7.37
C PHE A 15 15.16 -7.02 -8.82
N SER A 16 15.68 -5.90 -9.34
CA SER A 16 15.53 -5.55 -10.76
C SER A 16 16.51 -6.24 -11.72
N TYR A 17 17.68 -6.69 -11.26
CA TYR A 17 18.70 -7.29 -12.15
C TYR A 17 18.17 -8.55 -12.84
N VAL A 18 17.38 -9.35 -12.12
CA VAL A 18 16.79 -10.58 -12.67
C VAL A 18 15.67 -10.29 -13.66
N PHE A 19 15.02 -9.12 -13.66
CA PHE A 19 13.99 -8.82 -14.67
C PHE A 19 14.59 -8.61 -16.07
N LEU A 20 15.76 -7.95 -16.16
CA LEU A 20 16.50 -7.81 -17.43
C LEU A 20 17.12 -9.14 -17.88
N LEU A 21 17.67 -9.93 -16.95
CA LEU A 21 18.20 -11.27 -17.26
C LEU A 21 17.09 -12.25 -17.64
N GLN A 22 15.92 -12.22 -17.00
CA GLN A 22 14.77 -13.03 -17.39
C GLN A 22 14.20 -12.59 -18.74
N ILE A 23 14.12 -11.29 -19.06
CA ILE A 23 13.74 -10.88 -20.43
C ILE A 23 14.77 -11.41 -21.44
N SER A 24 16.07 -11.37 -21.13
CA SER A 24 17.13 -11.93 -21.99
C SER A 24 17.02 -13.46 -22.17
N MET A 25 16.78 -14.21 -21.09
CA MET A 25 16.69 -15.67 -21.11
C MET A 25 15.34 -16.18 -21.65
N VAL A 26 14.22 -15.58 -21.26
CA VAL A 26 12.87 -15.91 -21.77
C VAL A 26 12.69 -15.46 -23.23
N MET A 27 13.49 -14.51 -23.74
CA MET A 27 13.60 -14.27 -25.18
C MET A 27 14.69 -15.09 -25.90
N LYS A 28 15.35 -16.05 -25.23
CA LYS A 28 16.25 -17.03 -25.86
C LYS A 28 15.66 -18.45 -25.86
N PHE A 29 15.26 -18.96 -24.69
CA PHE A 29 14.69 -20.30 -24.48
C PHE A 29 13.65 -20.74 -25.54
N PRO A 30 12.66 -19.90 -25.91
CA PRO A 30 11.64 -20.27 -26.91
C PRO A 30 12.18 -20.42 -28.33
N TRP A 31 13.35 -19.85 -28.65
CA TRP A 31 13.98 -20.00 -29.96
C TRP A 31 15.01 -21.14 -29.97
N ASP A 32 15.73 -21.37 -28.86
CA ASP A 32 16.61 -22.55 -28.71
C ASP A 32 15.84 -23.86 -28.95
N TYR A 33 14.67 -24.02 -28.31
CA TYR A 33 13.79 -25.15 -28.58
C TYR A 33 13.40 -25.26 -30.05
N ARG A 34 12.99 -24.15 -30.69
CA ARG A 34 12.55 -24.14 -32.09
C ARG A 34 13.67 -24.39 -33.09
N ARG A 35 14.91 -23.97 -32.77
CA ARG A 35 16.13 -24.28 -33.54
C ARG A 35 16.39 -25.78 -33.55
N ALA A 36 16.24 -26.45 -32.41
CA ALA A 36 16.40 -27.89 -32.28
C ALA A 36 15.28 -28.73 -32.95
N HIS A 37 14.10 -28.14 -33.20
CA HIS A 37 12.92 -28.85 -33.76
C HIS A 37 12.51 -28.29 -35.14
N PRO A 38 13.37 -28.35 -36.18
CA PRO A 38 13.10 -27.73 -37.48
C PRO A 38 11.89 -28.31 -38.22
N ALA A 39 11.47 -29.54 -37.92
CA ALA A 39 10.27 -30.16 -38.48
C ALA A 39 8.96 -29.57 -37.92
N GLU A 40 8.95 -29.16 -36.65
CA GLU A 40 7.80 -28.49 -36.03
C GLU A 40 7.75 -26.98 -36.34
N PHE A 41 8.90 -26.38 -36.65
CA PHE A 41 9.06 -24.95 -36.91
C PHE A 41 9.83 -24.73 -38.25
N PRO A 42 9.23 -25.10 -39.39
CA PRO A 42 9.93 -25.10 -40.68
C PRO A 42 10.18 -23.70 -41.26
N PHE A 43 9.41 -22.69 -40.85
CA PHE A 43 9.48 -21.34 -41.43
C PHE A 43 10.58 -20.51 -40.74
N LEU A 44 11.65 -20.19 -41.48
CA LEU A 44 12.77 -19.37 -40.99
C LEU A 44 12.57 -17.87 -41.28
N CYS A 45 12.93 -16.98 -40.34
CA CYS A 45 13.13 -15.56 -40.66
C CYS A 45 14.27 -15.40 -41.68
N LYS A 46 14.06 -14.68 -42.78
CA LYS A 46 15.10 -14.49 -43.81
C LYS A 46 16.03 -13.28 -43.56
N ILE A 47 15.92 -12.67 -42.38
CA ILE A 47 16.55 -11.37 -42.06
C ILE A 47 17.45 -11.46 -40.83
N CYS A 48 17.06 -12.22 -39.80
CA CYS A 48 17.85 -12.42 -38.57
C CYS A 48 19.01 -13.42 -38.74
N GLY A 49 19.61 -13.51 -39.93
CA GLY A 49 20.60 -14.54 -40.26
C GLY A 49 20.01 -15.96 -40.40
N PRO A 50 20.82 -16.93 -40.88
CA PRO A 50 20.34 -18.27 -41.24
C PRO A 50 19.84 -19.13 -40.08
N ASP A 51 20.27 -18.84 -38.84
CA ASP A 51 20.06 -19.76 -37.71
C ASP A 51 19.26 -19.19 -36.53
N GLU A 52 18.91 -17.90 -36.47
CA GLU A 52 18.32 -17.36 -35.23
C GLU A 52 16.87 -17.80 -34.97
N ARG A 53 15.94 -17.68 -35.94
CA ARG A 53 14.48 -17.65 -35.63
C ARG A 53 13.64 -18.52 -36.55
N ARG A 54 12.98 -19.52 -35.94
CA ARG A 54 12.05 -20.46 -36.57
C ARG A 54 10.61 -20.29 -36.06
N PHE A 55 9.63 -20.48 -36.94
CA PHE A 55 8.21 -20.24 -36.73
C PHE A 55 7.37 -21.45 -37.15
N LYS A 56 6.21 -21.66 -36.49
CA LYS A 56 5.31 -22.79 -36.75
C LYS A 56 4.33 -22.54 -37.90
N ARG A 57 4.14 -21.28 -38.29
CA ARG A 57 3.26 -20.85 -39.40
C ARG A 57 3.95 -19.80 -40.24
N GLU A 58 3.66 -19.78 -41.54
CA GLU A 58 4.25 -18.81 -42.46
C GLU A 58 3.77 -17.38 -42.15
N GLU A 59 2.51 -17.19 -41.75
CA GLU A 59 1.96 -15.86 -41.44
C GLU A 59 2.73 -15.17 -40.31
N ASP A 60 3.13 -15.91 -39.27
CA ASP A 60 3.92 -15.41 -38.14
C ASP A 60 5.33 -15.00 -38.60
N GLN A 61 5.95 -15.82 -39.46
CA GLN A 61 7.23 -15.52 -40.09
C GLN A 61 7.13 -14.25 -40.94
N GLN A 62 6.11 -14.13 -41.79
CA GLN A 62 5.95 -13.00 -42.68
C GLN A 62 5.63 -11.71 -41.90
N GLN A 63 4.87 -11.80 -40.82
CA GLN A 63 4.60 -10.66 -39.95
C GLN A 63 5.86 -10.21 -39.20
N HIS A 64 6.67 -11.16 -38.72
CA HIS A 64 7.97 -10.86 -38.14
C HIS A 64 8.92 -10.19 -39.15
N ASP A 65 9.07 -10.76 -40.35
CA ASP A 65 9.89 -10.18 -41.42
C ASP A 65 9.44 -8.74 -41.77
N LYS A 66 8.12 -8.50 -41.86
CA LYS A 66 7.53 -7.16 -42.12
C LYS A 66 7.76 -6.15 -40.99
N MET A 67 8.05 -6.61 -39.76
CA MET A 67 8.45 -5.76 -38.64
C MET A 67 9.98 -5.54 -38.64
N THR A 68 10.77 -6.60 -38.83
CA THR A 68 12.24 -6.52 -38.85
C THR A 68 12.75 -5.60 -39.97
N LYS A 69 12.15 -5.63 -41.18
CA LYS A 69 12.49 -4.68 -42.27
C LYS A 69 12.24 -3.19 -41.96
N ARG A 70 11.51 -2.86 -40.88
CA ARG A 70 11.30 -1.46 -40.45
C ARG A 70 12.33 -0.97 -39.43
N HIS A 71 13.20 -1.86 -38.95
CA HIS A 71 14.29 -1.57 -38.03
C HIS A 71 15.68 -1.86 -38.64
N ASP A 72 15.72 -2.18 -39.93
CA ASP A 72 16.95 -2.16 -40.74
C ASP A 72 17.40 -0.70 -40.93
N PRO A 73 18.61 -0.30 -40.48
CA PRO A 73 19.07 1.08 -40.58
C PRO A 73 19.29 1.56 -42.02
N ASN A 74 19.32 0.67 -43.02
CA ASN A 74 19.52 1.02 -44.43
C ASN A 74 18.20 1.13 -45.24
N PHE A 75 17.02 0.97 -44.61
CA PHE A 75 15.74 0.97 -45.35
C PHE A 75 15.25 2.37 -45.74
N VAL A 76 15.58 2.81 -46.96
CA VAL A 76 15.03 4.04 -47.56
C VAL A 76 13.57 3.84 -47.98
N SER A 77 12.63 4.47 -47.28
CA SER A 77 11.19 4.35 -47.58
C SER A 77 10.74 5.26 -48.72
N GLY A 78 10.47 4.69 -49.91
CA GLY A 78 9.78 5.39 -51.00
C GLY A 78 8.39 5.87 -50.57
N GLN A 79 8.04 7.12 -50.89
CA GLN A 79 6.78 7.74 -50.46
C GLN A 79 5.56 7.22 -51.25
N GLY A 80 4.46 6.95 -50.56
CA GLY A 80 3.17 6.59 -51.16
C GLY A 80 1.99 7.01 -50.26
N PRO A 81 0.88 7.55 -50.82
CA PRO A 81 -0.13 8.26 -50.04
C PRO A 81 -0.98 7.34 -49.14
N ARG A 82 -1.03 7.64 -47.83
CA ARG A 82 -1.83 6.92 -46.82
C ARG A 82 -3.34 7.13 -46.99
N LYS A 83 -4.02 6.32 -47.81
CA LYS A 83 -5.49 6.27 -47.87
C LYS A 83 -6.09 5.71 -46.57
N ARG A 84 -6.72 6.56 -45.75
CA ARG A 84 -7.53 6.17 -44.58
C ARG A 84 -8.67 5.23 -45.03
N ARG A 85 -8.75 4.00 -44.48
CA ARG A 85 -9.80 3.03 -44.81
C ARG A 85 -10.80 2.88 -43.66
N ARG A 86 -11.99 3.49 -43.79
CA ARG A 86 -13.14 3.24 -42.91
C ARG A 86 -13.62 1.79 -43.05
N ARG A 87 -13.92 1.12 -41.93
CA ARG A 87 -14.90 0.01 -41.83
C ARG A 87 -16.05 0.57 -40.98
N LYS A 88 -17.19 0.97 -41.54
CA LYS A 88 -18.31 0.14 -42.04
C LYS A 88 -18.75 -0.91 -41.01
N ALA A 89 -19.85 -0.60 -40.31
CA ALA A 89 -20.67 -1.55 -39.56
C ALA A 89 -21.57 -2.38 -40.52
N LYS A 90 -22.25 -3.39 -39.97
CA LYS A 90 -23.35 -4.11 -40.61
C LYS A 90 -24.50 -4.33 -39.63
N ASP A 91 -25.70 -3.94 -40.07
CA ASP A 91 -27.02 -4.46 -39.69
C ASP A 91 -27.11 -6.00 -39.88
N LYS A 92 -28.08 -6.80 -39.37
CA LYS A 92 -29.27 -6.65 -38.48
C LYS A 92 -29.74 -8.10 -38.11
N SER A 93 -30.78 -8.44 -37.35
CA SER A 93 -31.81 -7.79 -36.49
C SER A 93 -32.53 -8.90 -35.70
N ILE A 94 -33.38 -8.56 -34.70
CA ILE A 94 -34.73 -9.13 -34.36
C ILE A 94 -35.10 -8.55 -32.96
N ILE A 95 -36.10 -7.65 -32.83
CA ILE A 95 -37.54 -7.90 -32.53
C ILE A 95 -37.71 -8.57 -31.13
N ASP A 96 -38.44 -8.05 -30.14
CA ASP A 96 -39.28 -6.83 -30.03
C ASP A 96 -39.34 -6.28 -28.57
N SER A 97 -40.00 -5.13 -28.38
CA SER A 97 -40.80 -4.62 -27.22
C SER A 97 -40.32 -4.79 -25.75
N THR A 98 -40.62 -3.89 -24.79
CA THR A 98 -41.68 -2.86 -24.73
C THR A 98 -41.26 -1.65 -23.85
N VAL A 99 -41.54 -0.42 -24.30
CA VAL A 99 -41.90 0.82 -23.52
C VAL A 99 -41.01 1.20 -22.29
N LEU A 100 -40.15 2.23 -22.39
CA LEU A 100 -40.39 3.67 -22.08
C LEU A 100 -40.66 3.97 -20.58
N SER A 101 -40.23 5.08 -19.98
CA SER A 101 -39.78 6.40 -20.49
C SER A 101 -38.47 6.86 -19.80
N ASN A 102 -37.58 7.63 -20.45
CA ASN A 102 -37.58 9.11 -20.56
C ASN A 102 -37.98 9.84 -19.25
N VAL A 103 -37.29 10.90 -18.79
CA VAL A 103 -36.97 12.13 -19.54
C VAL A 103 -35.58 12.72 -19.19
N ASN A 104 -34.87 13.25 -20.20
CA ASN A 104 -33.71 14.17 -20.01
C ASN A 104 -34.21 15.57 -19.62
N TYR A 105 -33.43 16.35 -18.87
CA TYR A 105 -33.08 17.70 -19.33
C TYR A 105 -31.71 18.16 -18.80
N ARG A 106 -31.30 19.34 -19.25
CA ARG A 106 -29.93 19.89 -19.31
C ARG A 106 -29.92 21.29 -18.68
N ASN A 107 -28.73 21.89 -18.54
CA ASN A 107 -28.50 23.33 -18.25
C ASN A 107 -28.85 23.76 -16.79
N GLU A 108 -28.30 24.84 -16.20
CA GLU A 108 -27.10 25.66 -16.49
C GLU A 108 -26.58 26.39 -15.23
N TYR A 109 -25.46 27.13 -15.36
CA TYR A 109 -24.83 27.93 -14.30
C TYR A 109 -25.69 29.08 -13.75
N LYS A 110 -25.70 29.29 -12.41
CA LYS A 110 -24.99 30.42 -11.73
C LYS A 110 -25.19 30.43 -10.19
N PRO A 111 -24.28 31.08 -9.42
CA PRO A 111 -24.40 31.23 -7.96
C PRO A 111 -24.97 32.60 -7.53
N VAL A 112 -25.55 32.66 -6.31
CA VAL A 112 -25.98 33.89 -5.60
C VAL A 112 -25.66 33.72 -4.09
N ALA A 113 -25.51 34.81 -3.34
CA ALA A 113 -25.17 34.80 -1.91
C ALA A 113 -25.96 35.85 -1.09
N ARG A 114 -25.99 35.66 0.25
CA ARG A 114 -26.62 36.53 1.29
C ARG A 114 -28.18 36.46 1.34
N SER A 115 -28.86 36.60 2.49
CA SER A 115 -28.43 36.67 3.91
C SER A 115 -29.60 36.67 4.94
N LEU A 116 -29.28 36.27 6.19
CA LEU A 116 -29.82 36.73 7.50
C LEU A 116 -31.21 36.29 8.01
N GLY A 117 -31.28 36.20 9.35
CA GLY A 117 -32.47 36.02 10.21
C GLY A 117 -32.84 34.56 10.54
N ASP A 118 -32.98 34.10 11.80
CA ASP A 118 -32.39 34.50 13.11
C ASP A 118 -32.48 33.25 14.05
N THR A 119 -32.41 33.20 15.39
CA THR A 119 -32.45 34.15 16.53
C THR A 119 -31.69 33.54 17.75
N CYS A 120 -31.69 34.22 18.92
CA CYS A 120 -31.31 33.76 20.28
C CYS A 120 -29.82 33.43 20.52
N ILE A 121 -29.00 34.31 21.13
CA ILE A 121 -28.99 34.77 22.56
C ILE A 121 -28.57 33.61 23.49
N LEU A 122 -27.45 33.66 24.22
CA LEU A 122 -27.08 34.67 25.22
C LEU A 122 -25.76 35.43 25.00
N ARG A 123 -25.62 36.58 25.68
CA ARG A 123 -24.43 37.46 25.72
C ARG A 123 -23.57 37.17 26.95
N ASN A 124 -22.29 37.55 26.88
CA ASN A 124 -21.69 38.43 27.90
C ASN A 124 -20.47 39.16 27.32
N ASN A 125 -20.54 40.49 27.27
CA ASN A 125 -19.44 41.38 26.87
C ASN A 125 -18.93 42.13 28.10
N VAL A 126 -17.61 42.16 28.32
CA VAL A 126 -16.93 43.34 28.90
C VAL A 126 -15.57 43.51 28.22
N SER A 127 -15.32 44.70 27.68
CA SER A 127 -14.01 45.26 27.36
C SER A 127 -14.21 46.78 27.24
N PRO A 128 -13.27 47.59 27.76
CA PRO A 128 -12.61 48.56 26.88
C PRO A 128 -11.09 48.70 27.12
N ASN A 129 -10.46 49.55 26.31
CA ASN A 129 -9.01 49.74 26.17
C ASN A 129 -8.41 50.78 27.15
N ASP A 130 -7.15 51.15 26.85
CA ASP A 130 -6.33 52.27 27.36
C ASP A 130 -5.48 51.93 28.62
N VAL A 131 -4.23 52.38 28.77
CA VAL A 131 -3.53 53.55 28.17
C VAL A 131 -2.02 53.32 27.92
N SER A 132 -1.50 53.93 26.84
CA SER A 132 -0.12 54.46 26.61
C SER A 132 1.19 53.63 26.78
N PRO A 133 2.31 54.06 26.13
CA PRO A 133 3.58 53.29 26.08
C PRO A 133 4.75 53.91 26.87
N MET A 134 5.78 53.11 27.16
CA MET A 134 7.13 53.63 27.47
C MET A 134 8.26 52.65 27.12
N TYR A 135 9.49 53.18 26.98
CA TYR A 135 10.76 52.51 26.66
C TYR A 135 10.93 51.87 25.27
N ARG A 136 11.59 52.66 24.39
CA ARG A 136 12.39 52.23 23.24
C ARG A 136 13.83 52.70 23.49
N HIS A 137 14.82 52.06 22.85
CA HIS A 137 16.27 52.20 23.09
C HIS A 137 16.69 51.49 24.40
N ILE A 138 17.84 50.80 24.46
CA ILE A 138 19.14 51.11 23.83
C ILE A 138 19.55 50.07 22.75
N TYR A 139 20.50 50.48 21.90
CA TYR A 139 21.24 49.74 20.86
C TYR A 139 20.60 49.57 19.48
N GLY A 140 21.30 50.14 18.49
CA GLY A 140 21.11 49.94 17.05
C GLY A 140 21.97 48.78 16.51
N PRO A 141 21.97 48.55 15.18
CA PRO A 141 22.13 47.21 14.64
C PRO A 141 23.57 46.76 14.40
N ALA A 142 23.89 45.55 14.88
CA ALA A 142 24.93 44.72 14.28
C ALA A 142 24.35 44.04 13.03
N GLN A 143 24.95 44.27 11.85
CA GLN A 143 24.56 43.57 10.61
C GLN A 143 25.10 42.13 10.62
N VAL A 144 24.36 41.22 11.26
CA VAL A 144 24.53 39.77 11.00
C VAL A 144 23.84 39.45 9.69
N GLN A 145 24.60 39.01 8.68
CA GLN A 145 24.04 38.53 7.42
C GLN A 145 23.28 37.23 7.64
N THR A 146 21.96 37.32 7.79
CA THR A 146 21.07 36.16 7.88
C THR A 146 20.95 35.49 6.52
N HIS A 147 21.87 34.56 6.22
CA HIS A 147 21.68 33.55 5.17
C HIS A 147 20.50 32.65 5.54
N THR A 148 19.30 33.16 5.30
CA THR A 148 18.02 32.54 5.64
C THR A 148 17.74 31.43 4.64
N MET A 149 18.42 30.29 4.81
CA MET A 149 18.16 29.07 4.06
C MET A 149 16.67 28.71 4.17
N PRO A 150 15.93 28.56 3.05
CA PRO A 150 14.50 28.32 3.10
C PRO A 150 14.20 26.95 3.73
N SER A 151 13.35 26.95 4.76
CA SER A 151 13.08 25.81 5.65
C SER A 151 12.30 24.66 4.99
N LYS A 152 13.00 23.88 4.15
CA LYS A 152 12.50 22.62 3.57
C LYS A 152 12.65 21.43 4.54
N SER A 153 12.24 21.57 5.79
CA SER A 153 12.42 20.55 6.84
C SER A 153 11.67 19.24 6.59
N GLY A 154 10.46 19.31 6.03
CA GLY A 154 9.55 18.16 5.87
C GLY A 154 9.82 17.19 4.71
N SER A 155 10.99 17.22 4.05
CA SER A 155 11.24 16.41 2.84
C SER A 155 12.30 15.32 3.04
N ILE A 156 12.01 14.10 2.56
CA ILE A 156 13.00 13.00 2.48
C ILE A 156 14.14 13.27 1.46
N ASN A 157 14.10 14.42 0.78
CA ASN A 157 15.15 14.90 -0.13
C ASN A 157 16.06 15.97 0.49
N SER A 158 15.80 16.45 1.72
CA SER A 158 16.65 17.37 2.47
C SER A 158 17.39 16.70 3.65
N ILE A 159 17.48 15.38 3.64
CA ILE A 159 18.27 14.59 4.61
C ILE A 159 19.68 14.37 4.02
N TRP A 160 20.71 14.96 4.63
CA TRP A 160 22.09 14.93 4.14
C TRP A 160 23.03 14.12 5.04
N ASN A 161 22.73 14.04 6.34
CA ASN A 161 23.54 13.32 7.33
C ASN A 161 22.69 12.50 8.33
N GLU A 162 23.33 11.74 9.23
CA GLU A 162 22.66 10.85 10.19
C GLU A 162 21.92 11.59 11.32
N HIS A 163 22.31 12.82 11.65
CA HIS A 163 21.58 13.68 12.59
C HIS A 163 20.27 14.20 11.95
N ASP A 164 20.32 14.69 10.71
CA ASP A 164 19.12 15.09 9.94
C ASP A 164 18.12 13.94 9.86
N LEU A 165 18.62 12.72 9.61
CA LEU A 165 17.81 11.49 9.55
C LEU A 165 17.15 11.19 10.90
N GLY A 166 17.88 11.36 12.00
CA GLY A 166 17.36 11.19 13.35
C GLY A 166 16.24 12.17 13.69
N MET A 167 16.42 13.45 13.33
CA MET A 167 15.39 14.48 13.46
C MET A 167 14.17 14.18 12.57
N PHE A 168 14.39 13.94 11.28
CA PHE A 168 13.31 13.66 10.32
C PHE A 168 12.44 12.48 10.75
N ILE A 169 13.06 11.39 11.24
CA ILE A 169 12.31 10.25 11.78
C ILE A 169 11.45 10.68 12.96
N ARG A 170 12.03 11.34 13.97
CA ARG A 170 11.30 11.80 15.17
C ARG A 170 10.15 12.77 14.84
N ASP A 171 10.38 13.73 13.95
CA ASP A 171 9.52 14.90 13.77
C ASP A 171 8.44 14.69 12.70
N HIS A 172 8.70 13.84 11.70
CA HIS A 172 7.82 13.62 10.53
C HIS A 172 7.36 12.18 10.32
N VAL A 173 7.95 11.20 11.01
CA VAL A 173 7.65 9.77 10.78
C VAL A 173 7.07 9.10 12.03
N GLU A 174 7.65 9.33 13.20
CA GLU A 174 7.21 8.71 14.45
C GLU A 174 5.87 9.28 14.92
N THR A 175 4.99 8.40 15.40
CA THR A 175 3.74 8.80 16.06
C THR A 175 4.03 9.51 17.37
N ASP A 176 3.12 10.38 17.79
CA ASP A 176 3.10 11.02 19.10
C ASP A 176 2.10 10.30 20.03
N ASP A 177 2.15 10.63 21.33
CA ASP A 177 1.27 10.04 22.34
C ASP A 177 -0.17 10.54 22.23
N ALA A 178 -0.36 11.73 21.65
CA ALA A 178 -1.66 12.26 21.23
C ALA A 178 -2.38 11.31 20.25
N TYR A 179 -1.79 11.04 19.08
CA TYR A 179 -2.35 10.11 18.09
C TYR A 179 -2.50 8.69 18.66
N ARG A 180 -1.57 8.21 19.50
CA ARG A 180 -1.70 6.91 20.18
C ARG A 180 -2.90 6.85 21.12
N SER A 181 -3.14 7.92 21.88
CA SER A 181 -4.29 8.07 22.79
C SER A 181 -5.60 8.10 22.01
N VAL A 182 -5.69 8.94 20.97
CA VAL A 182 -6.85 9.01 20.07
C VAL A 182 -7.17 7.65 19.46
N CYS A 183 -6.16 6.93 18.93
CA CYS A 183 -6.34 5.57 18.41
C CYS A 183 -6.87 4.59 19.49
N LYS A 184 -6.42 4.72 20.75
CA LYS A 184 -6.89 3.86 21.85
C LYS A 184 -8.38 4.09 22.14
N SER A 185 -8.81 5.35 22.18
CA SER A 185 -10.23 5.72 22.38
C SER A 185 -11.11 5.25 21.22
N VAL A 186 -10.63 5.38 19.96
CA VAL A 186 -11.29 4.82 18.78
C VAL A 186 -11.56 3.31 18.93
N ILE A 187 -10.57 2.55 19.38
CA ILE A 187 -10.69 1.08 19.50
C ILE A 187 -11.73 0.70 20.57
N SER A 188 -11.79 1.40 21.70
CA SER A 188 -12.84 1.15 22.70
C SER A 188 -14.20 1.47 22.12
N ASN A 189 -14.41 2.70 21.62
CA ASN A 189 -15.71 3.15 21.12
C ASN A 189 -16.27 2.25 20.01
N VAL A 190 -15.42 1.81 19.06
CA VAL A 190 -15.82 0.86 18.01
C VAL A 190 -16.11 -0.52 18.61
N GLY A 191 -15.27 -1.01 19.52
CA GLY A 191 -15.48 -2.30 20.20
C GLY A 191 -16.77 -2.35 21.01
N ASP A 192 -17.07 -1.29 21.76
CA ASP A 192 -18.23 -1.17 22.64
C ASP A 192 -19.53 -1.01 21.82
N ILE A 193 -19.52 -0.19 20.76
CA ILE A 193 -20.67 -0.04 19.84
C ILE A 193 -21.00 -1.38 19.16
N LEU A 194 -20.00 -2.07 18.61
CA LEU A 194 -20.21 -3.36 17.93
C LEU A 194 -20.66 -4.45 18.91
N LYS A 195 -20.16 -4.44 20.15
CA LYS A 195 -20.61 -5.34 21.24
C LYS A 195 -22.02 -5.04 21.73
N ASN A 196 -22.53 -3.82 21.58
CA ASN A 196 -23.86 -3.47 22.07
C ASN A 196 -24.95 -3.62 21.00
N ASN A 197 -24.61 -3.45 19.72
CA ASN A 197 -25.58 -3.50 18.63
C ASN A 197 -25.63 -4.85 17.90
N ILE A 198 -24.53 -5.62 17.85
CA ILE A 198 -24.51 -6.96 17.22
C ILE A 198 -24.77 -8.04 18.27
N THR A 199 -25.74 -8.91 17.98
CA THR A 199 -26.28 -9.91 18.91
C THR A 199 -26.27 -11.33 18.32
N GLY A 200 -26.75 -12.32 19.07
CA GLY A 200 -26.84 -13.71 18.61
C GLY A 200 -25.49 -14.30 18.17
N LYS A 201 -25.52 -15.09 17.09
CA LYS A 201 -24.37 -15.82 16.53
C LYS A 201 -23.20 -14.90 16.15
N TYR A 202 -23.48 -13.67 15.71
CA TYR A 202 -22.47 -12.76 15.16
C TYR A 202 -21.89 -11.78 16.19
N ARG A 203 -22.34 -11.86 17.46
CA ARG A 203 -21.79 -11.08 18.56
C ARG A 203 -20.27 -11.28 18.69
N PRO A 204 -19.47 -10.20 18.83
CA PRO A 204 -18.02 -10.33 19.01
C PRO A 204 -17.62 -10.62 20.46
N ASP A 205 -16.66 -11.53 20.64
CA ASP A 205 -15.92 -11.68 21.91
C ASP A 205 -15.01 -10.48 22.16
N GLU A 206 -14.30 -10.06 21.11
CA GLU A 206 -13.11 -9.20 21.21
C GLU A 206 -12.95 -8.40 19.91
N VAL A 207 -12.64 -7.10 20.03
CA VAL A 207 -12.20 -6.28 18.89
C VAL A 207 -10.73 -5.97 19.09
N LEU A 208 -9.90 -6.46 18.17
CA LEU A 208 -8.46 -6.38 18.24
C LEU A 208 -7.93 -5.20 17.43
N LYS A 209 -7.02 -4.43 18.05
CA LYS A 209 -6.06 -3.61 17.32
C LYS A 209 -5.08 -4.51 16.57
N THR A 210 -4.87 -4.29 15.28
CA THR A 210 -3.97 -5.10 14.46
C THR A 210 -3.01 -4.24 13.62
N GLY A 211 -2.47 -4.82 12.54
CA GLY A 211 -1.61 -4.17 11.54
C GLY A 211 -0.55 -3.23 12.10
N SER A 212 -0.35 -2.08 11.45
CA SER A 212 0.77 -1.17 11.76
C SER A 212 0.69 -0.65 13.21
N THR A 213 -0.52 -0.37 13.66
CA THR A 213 -0.79 0.40 14.88
C THR A 213 -0.79 -0.51 16.14
N ALA A 214 -0.87 -1.84 15.97
CA ALA A 214 -0.58 -2.83 17.02
C ALA A 214 0.86 -3.36 16.99
N LYS A 215 1.48 -3.44 15.81
CA LYS A 215 2.90 -3.83 15.60
C LYS A 215 3.88 -2.73 16.05
N GLY A 216 3.40 -1.52 16.33
CA GLY A 216 4.19 -0.37 16.78
C GLY A 216 4.87 0.41 15.65
N THR A 217 4.44 0.18 14.41
CA THR A 217 5.07 0.61 13.16
C THR A 217 4.18 1.54 12.33
N ALA A 218 3.18 2.14 12.95
CA ALA A 218 2.39 3.22 12.37
C ALA A 218 3.24 4.49 12.18
N ILE A 219 2.91 5.23 11.12
CA ILE A 219 3.50 6.51 10.71
C ILE A 219 2.52 7.62 11.08
N LYS A 220 3.04 8.73 11.62
CA LYS A 220 2.24 9.93 11.96
C LYS A 220 1.44 10.43 10.75
N GLY A 221 0.12 10.50 10.91
CA GLY A 221 -0.81 11.02 9.89
C GLY A 221 -0.90 10.24 8.57
N LYS A 222 -0.23 9.07 8.46
CA LYS A 222 -0.11 8.27 7.22
C LYS A 222 -0.24 6.76 7.50
N SER A 223 -1.06 6.39 8.48
CA SER A 223 -1.35 4.99 8.80
C SER A 223 -2.77 4.84 9.29
N ASP A 224 -3.44 3.87 8.71
CA ASP A 224 -4.80 3.47 9.00
C ASP A 224 -4.85 2.66 10.31
N VAL A 225 -6.05 2.46 10.86
CA VAL A 225 -6.24 1.61 12.04
C VAL A 225 -6.86 0.28 11.62
N ASP A 226 -6.00 -0.70 11.38
CA ASP A 226 -6.40 -2.08 11.10
C ASP A 226 -7.07 -2.72 12.34
N LEU A 227 -8.35 -3.09 12.25
CA LEU A 227 -9.11 -3.77 13.31
C LEU A 227 -9.53 -5.18 12.89
N VAL A 228 -9.51 -6.13 13.83
CA VAL A 228 -10.09 -7.46 13.65
C VAL A 228 -11.22 -7.68 14.65
N PHE A 229 -12.39 -8.00 14.12
CA PHE A 229 -13.60 -8.36 14.85
C PHE A 229 -13.62 -9.88 15.07
N LEU A 230 -13.27 -10.34 16.28
CA LEU A 230 -13.36 -11.75 16.64
C LEU A 230 -14.78 -12.09 17.06
N LEU A 231 -15.45 -12.86 16.21
CA LEU A 231 -16.73 -13.52 16.50
C LEU A 231 -16.63 -14.43 17.73
N SER A 232 -17.75 -14.76 18.36
CA SER A 232 -17.78 -15.74 19.47
C SER A 232 -17.10 -17.06 19.09
N ARG A 233 -16.35 -17.65 20.05
CA ARG A 233 -15.71 -18.98 19.87
C ARG A 233 -16.67 -20.09 19.46
N THR A 234 -17.94 -19.99 19.83
CA THR A 234 -18.97 -20.99 19.52
C THR A 234 -19.73 -20.70 18.22
N ALA A 235 -19.39 -19.62 17.49
CA ALA A 235 -20.08 -19.26 16.26
C ALA A 235 -19.72 -20.14 15.07
N TYR A 236 -18.47 -20.64 15.00
CA TYR A 236 -17.95 -21.43 13.90
C TYR A 236 -16.83 -22.40 14.32
N GLU A 237 -16.96 -23.67 13.95
CA GLU A 237 -15.86 -24.64 14.06
C GLU A 237 -14.93 -24.60 12.83
N ASP A 238 -15.48 -24.30 11.65
CA ASP A 238 -14.80 -24.26 10.36
C ASP A 238 -14.85 -22.86 9.72
N ILE A 239 -14.22 -22.72 8.55
CA ILE A 239 -14.15 -21.45 7.80
C ILE A 239 -15.14 -21.39 6.63
N ASP A 240 -15.75 -22.52 6.29
CA ASP A 240 -16.61 -22.70 5.12
C ASP A 240 -18.02 -22.18 5.40
N ASN A 241 -18.56 -22.45 6.59
CA ASN A 241 -19.78 -21.83 7.12
C ASN A 241 -19.58 -20.32 7.34
N PHE A 242 -18.44 -19.91 7.92
CA PHE A 242 -18.11 -18.48 8.07
C PHE A 242 -18.05 -17.73 6.74
N TYR A 243 -17.52 -18.35 5.68
CA TYR A 243 -17.50 -17.75 4.35
C TYR A 243 -18.91 -17.50 3.79
N ASN A 244 -19.86 -18.40 4.05
CA ASN A 244 -21.23 -18.28 3.57
C ASN A 244 -21.98 -17.15 4.29
N ASP A 245 -21.76 -17.00 5.60
CA ASP A 245 -22.40 -15.99 6.45
C ASP A 245 -21.70 -14.61 6.38
N LEU A 246 -20.48 -14.54 5.83
CA LEU A 246 -19.67 -13.32 5.77
C LEU A 246 -20.39 -12.09 5.17
N PRO A 247 -21.20 -12.19 4.09
CA PRO A 247 -21.97 -11.06 3.58
C PRO A 247 -22.97 -10.50 4.60
N THR A 248 -23.62 -11.38 5.38
CA THR A 248 -24.54 -10.98 6.46
C THR A 248 -23.79 -10.33 7.60
N ILE A 249 -22.67 -10.90 8.06
CA ILE A 249 -21.83 -10.32 9.11
C ILE A 249 -21.33 -8.91 8.72
N LEU A 250 -20.99 -8.70 7.45
CA LEU A 250 -20.58 -7.39 6.94
C LEU A 250 -21.76 -6.40 6.85
N GLY A 251 -22.99 -6.89 6.62
CA GLY A 251 -24.23 -6.12 6.72
C GLY A 251 -24.51 -5.66 8.15
N ASP A 252 -24.54 -6.58 9.12
CA ASP A 252 -24.73 -6.28 10.53
C ASP A 252 -23.72 -5.23 11.05
N ILE A 253 -22.46 -5.34 10.63
CA ILE A 253 -21.40 -4.37 10.95
C ILE A 253 -21.64 -3.02 10.25
N ASN A 254 -22.02 -3.02 8.97
CA ASN A 254 -22.36 -1.79 8.25
C ASN A 254 -23.49 -1.02 8.94
N ASP A 255 -24.55 -1.72 9.34
CA ASP A 255 -25.75 -1.12 9.89
C ASP A 255 -25.49 -0.65 11.33
N ALA A 256 -24.81 -1.46 12.16
CA ALA A 256 -24.37 -1.09 13.50
C ALA A 256 -23.39 0.11 13.51
N LEU A 257 -22.67 0.38 12.43
CA LEU A 257 -21.85 1.60 12.27
C LEU A 257 -22.68 2.76 11.70
N THR A 258 -23.55 2.52 10.73
CA THR A 258 -24.34 3.58 10.05
C THR A 258 -25.33 4.27 10.98
N MET A 259 -25.75 3.62 12.08
CA MET A 259 -26.54 4.23 13.15
C MET A 259 -25.84 5.40 13.88
N PHE A 260 -24.51 5.55 13.76
CA PHE A 260 -23.74 6.47 14.60
C PHE A 260 -22.99 7.55 13.78
N PRO A 261 -23.32 8.85 13.92
CA PRO A 261 -22.86 9.91 13.02
C PRO A 261 -21.36 10.26 13.12
N GLN A 262 -20.63 9.75 14.12
CA GLN A 262 -19.17 9.86 14.15
C GLN A 262 -18.46 8.96 13.11
N PHE A 263 -19.15 7.95 12.57
CA PHE A 263 -18.62 7.07 11.53
C PHE A 263 -19.03 7.59 10.15
N LYS A 264 -18.04 7.94 9.33
CA LYS A 264 -18.23 8.61 8.04
C LYS A 264 -17.71 7.75 6.90
N ASN A 265 -18.37 7.82 5.74
CA ASN A 265 -17.98 7.05 4.55
C ASN A 265 -17.88 5.53 4.80
N VAL A 266 -18.82 4.97 5.59
CA VAL A 266 -18.90 3.51 5.82
C VAL A 266 -19.09 2.79 4.47
N ARG A 267 -18.25 1.78 4.21
CA ARG A 267 -18.18 1.05 2.94
C ARG A 267 -17.92 -0.43 3.20
N VAL A 268 -18.85 -1.28 2.79
CA VAL A 268 -18.63 -2.74 2.74
C VAL A 268 -17.70 -3.07 1.56
N GLN A 269 -16.59 -3.75 1.85
CA GLN A 269 -15.75 -4.45 0.89
C GLN A 269 -16.06 -5.95 0.89
N GLN A 270 -15.45 -6.72 -0.01
CA GLN A 270 -15.63 -8.19 -0.11
C GLN A 270 -15.43 -8.96 1.20
N ARG A 271 -14.59 -8.45 2.13
CA ARG A 271 -14.20 -9.15 3.38
C ARG A 271 -14.00 -8.22 4.59
N ALA A 272 -14.35 -6.94 4.49
CA ALA A 272 -14.08 -5.92 5.50
C ALA A 272 -15.10 -4.78 5.42
N VAL A 273 -15.25 -3.99 6.47
CA VAL A 273 -15.96 -2.71 6.44
C VAL A 273 -14.95 -1.58 6.70
N SER A 274 -14.86 -0.64 5.78
CA SER A 274 -13.97 0.52 5.86
C SER A 274 -14.76 1.78 6.21
N PHE A 275 -14.23 2.61 7.09
CA PHE A 275 -14.88 3.87 7.49
C PHE A 275 -13.85 4.89 8.00
N LYS A 276 -14.25 6.16 8.06
CA LYS A 276 -13.49 7.25 8.66
C LYS A 276 -14.10 7.66 9.99
N ILE A 277 -13.26 8.08 10.93
CA ILE A 277 -13.67 8.68 12.20
C ILE A 277 -13.02 10.06 12.34
N ASP A 278 -13.85 11.08 12.59
CA ASP A 278 -13.36 12.40 12.97
C ASP A 278 -13.12 12.42 14.49
N CYS A 279 -11.86 12.54 14.88
CA CYS A 279 -11.42 12.60 16.27
C CYS A 279 -10.84 13.98 16.59
N ARG A 280 -10.77 14.33 17.88
CA ARG A 280 -10.00 15.49 18.36
C ARG A 280 -8.95 15.05 19.38
N GLU A 281 -7.75 15.61 19.27
CA GLU A 281 -6.68 15.47 20.24
C GLU A 281 -7.11 16.06 21.61
N PRO A 282 -6.97 15.33 22.73
CA PRO A 282 -7.23 15.86 24.06
C PRO A 282 -6.33 17.06 24.38
N GLY A 283 -6.91 18.13 24.93
CA GLY A 283 -6.18 19.35 25.31
C GLY A 283 -5.99 20.34 24.17
N THR A 284 -5.43 19.93 23.02
CA THR A 284 -5.21 20.85 21.88
C THR A 284 -6.48 21.10 21.05
N GLY A 285 -7.40 20.12 21.03
CA GLY A 285 -8.58 20.13 20.17
C GLY A 285 -8.30 19.86 18.68
N HIS A 286 -7.05 19.56 18.30
CA HIS A 286 -6.66 19.36 16.90
C HIS A 286 -7.43 18.20 16.25
N ALA A 287 -7.96 18.40 15.05
CA ALA A 287 -8.80 17.42 14.38
C ALA A 287 -7.97 16.38 13.61
N HIS A 288 -8.22 15.10 13.87
CA HIS A 288 -7.66 13.99 13.13
C HIS A 288 -8.78 13.22 12.42
N VAL A 289 -8.65 13.01 11.12
CA VAL A 289 -9.46 12.04 10.39
C VAL A 289 -8.68 10.73 10.36
N ILE A 290 -9.27 9.66 10.91
CA ILE A 290 -8.67 8.34 10.97
C ILE A 290 -9.44 7.37 10.08
N ASP A 291 -8.77 6.80 9.09
CA ASP A 291 -9.26 5.66 8.32
C ASP A 291 -9.13 4.36 9.13
N VAL A 292 -10.18 3.56 9.11
CA VAL A 292 -10.34 2.32 9.89
C VAL A 292 -10.83 1.21 8.96
N ASP A 293 -10.09 0.09 8.93
CA ASP A 293 -10.46 -1.12 8.22
C ASP A 293 -10.80 -2.22 9.22
N LEU A 294 -12.05 -2.71 9.20
CA LEU A 294 -12.58 -3.69 10.15
C LEU A 294 -12.82 -5.05 9.48
N LEU A 295 -12.08 -6.07 9.90
CA LEU A 295 -12.07 -7.42 9.32
C LEU A 295 -12.76 -8.43 10.26
N PRO A 296 -13.89 -9.06 9.88
CA PRO A 296 -14.46 -10.20 10.61
C PRO A 296 -13.52 -11.40 10.62
N ALA A 297 -13.48 -12.13 11.74
CA ALA A 297 -12.59 -13.27 11.94
C ALA A 297 -13.18 -14.32 12.88
N VAL A 298 -13.00 -15.60 12.53
CA VAL A 298 -13.38 -16.72 13.40
C VAL A 298 -12.42 -16.81 14.59
N ASN A 299 -12.96 -16.79 15.82
CA ASN A 299 -12.19 -17.03 17.03
C ASN A 299 -12.08 -18.54 17.30
N PHE A 300 -11.10 -19.21 16.69
CA PHE A 300 -10.93 -20.66 16.82
C PHE A 300 -10.66 -21.16 18.26
N GLY A 301 -10.45 -20.28 19.24
CA GLY A 301 -10.27 -20.63 20.66
C GLY A 301 -8.99 -21.41 21.01
N VAL A 302 -8.19 -21.82 20.02
CA VAL A 302 -6.98 -22.62 20.18
C VAL A 302 -5.74 -21.79 20.50
N HIS A 303 -4.84 -22.35 21.31
CA HIS A 303 -3.54 -21.79 21.61
C HIS A 303 -2.41 -22.34 20.71
N ASP A 304 -2.63 -23.50 20.07
CA ASP A 304 -1.69 -24.10 19.12
C ASP A 304 -2.07 -23.78 17.67
N ILE A 305 -1.21 -23.01 17.00
CA ILE A 305 -1.35 -22.61 15.60
C ILE A 305 -1.35 -23.80 14.63
N ARG A 306 -0.70 -24.93 14.98
CA ARG A 306 -0.62 -26.13 14.13
C ARG A 306 -2.01 -26.73 13.87
N ILE A 307 -2.94 -26.57 14.82
CA ILE A 307 -4.34 -26.98 14.65
C ILE A 307 -4.99 -26.16 13.53
N ILE A 308 -4.77 -24.84 13.51
CA ILE A 308 -5.28 -23.92 12.48
C ILE A 308 -4.65 -24.26 11.12
N HIS A 309 -3.34 -24.50 11.05
CA HIS A 309 -2.67 -24.96 9.82
C HIS A 309 -3.24 -26.28 9.30
N SER A 310 -3.63 -27.20 10.19
CA SER A 310 -4.30 -28.45 9.81
C SER A 310 -5.71 -28.23 9.23
N LYS A 311 -6.42 -27.17 9.65
CA LYS A 311 -7.69 -26.75 9.04
C LYS A 311 -7.42 -26.14 7.66
N MET A 312 -6.53 -25.15 7.55
CA MET A 312 -6.14 -24.52 6.27
C MET A 312 -5.74 -25.52 5.18
N ARG A 313 -5.01 -26.59 5.54
CA ARG A 313 -4.58 -27.65 4.62
C ARG A 313 -5.76 -28.36 3.95
N ARG A 314 -6.86 -28.56 4.69
CA ARG A 314 -8.09 -29.21 4.22
C ARG A 314 -9.01 -28.23 3.47
N THR A 315 -8.94 -26.94 3.80
CA THR A 315 -9.68 -25.87 3.10
C THR A 315 -9.15 -25.64 1.68
N SER A 316 -10.05 -25.27 0.76
CA SER A 316 -9.73 -24.82 -0.60
C SER A 316 -8.94 -23.49 -0.61
N GLU A 317 -8.09 -23.31 -1.62
CA GLU A 317 -7.15 -22.17 -1.67
C GLU A 317 -7.84 -20.80 -1.58
N ALA A 318 -8.96 -20.62 -2.28
CA ALA A 318 -9.75 -19.38 -2.28
C ALA A 318 -10.18 -18.94 -0.86
N LYS A 319 -10.42 -19.90 0.05
CA LYS A 319 -10.85 -19.63 1.44
C LYS A 319 -9.69 -19.59 2.45
N ARG A 320 -8.47 -20.03 2.12
CA ARG A 320 -7.31 -20.00 3.05
C ARG A 320 -6.96 -18.60 3.56
N ASN A 321 -7.21 -17.56 2.76
CA ASN A 321 -6.98 -16.16 3.15
C ASN A 321 -7.98 -15.60 4.18
N LEU A 322 -9.02 -16.36 4.56
CA LEU A 322 -9.96 -16.02 5.63
C LEU A 322 -9.43 -16.32 7.03
N PHE A 323 -8.40 -17.18 7.16
CA PHE A 323 -7.76 -17.46 8.44
C PHE A 323 -6.77 -16.38 8.89
N THR A 324 -6.22 -15.57 7.98
CA THR A 324 -5.18 -14.57 8.31
C THR A 324 -5.63 -13.56 9.37
N PRO A 325 -6.88 -13.03 9.36
CA PRO A 325 -7.41 -12.22 10.47
C PRO A 325 -7.38 -12.93 11.83
N SER A 326 -7.78 -14.21 11.90
CA SER A 326 -7.73 -15.03 13.13
C SER A 326 -6.31 -15.24 13.65
N LEU A 327 -5.30 -15.18 12.78
CA LEU A 327 -3.89 -15.33 13.13
C LEU A 327 -3.22 -14.06 13.69
N THR A 328 -3.94 -12.93 13.76
CA THR A 328 -3.34 -11.62 14.02
C THR A 328 -2.60 -11.51 15.36
N LYS A 329 -2.98 -12.30 16.38
CA LYS A 329 -2.23 -12.36 17.66
C LYS A 329 -0.83 -12.94 17.45
N TRP A 330 -0.70 -14.11 16.80
CA TRP A 330 0.61 -14.68 16.48
C TRP A 330 1.42 -13.79 15.51
N GLN A 331 0.77 -13.14 14.51
CA GLN A 331 1.47 -12.14 13.68
C GLN A 331 2.06 -11.02 14.55
N ARG A 332 1.26 -10.41 15.42
CA ARG A 332 1.68 -9.33 16.32
C ARG A 332 2.82 -9.77 17.24
N ASP A 333 2.77 -10.99 17.75
CA ASP A 333 3.70 -11.45 18.78
C ASP A 333 5.04 -11.92 18.18
N PHE A 334 5.04 -12.61 17.03
CA PHE A 334 6.24 -12.80 16.20
C PHE A 334 6.91 -11.45 15.90
N ILE A 335 6.10 -10.48 15.46
CA ILE A 335 6.58 -9.15 15.10
C ILE A 335 7.10 -8.34 16.31
N LYS A 336 6.60 -8.58 17.52
CA LYS A 336 7.05 -7.87 18.72
C LYS A 336 8.29 -8.46 19.38
N LYS A 337 8.44 -9.80 19.34
CA LYS A 337 9.41 -10.56 20.13
C LYS A 337 10.83 -9.99 20.09
N ASP A 338 11.34 -9.71 18.89
CA ASP A 338 12.76 -9.42 18.65
C ASP A 338 13.01 -7.96 18.19
N ARG A 339 12.08 -7.01 18.44
CA ARG A 339 12.15 -5.62 17.90
C ARG A 339 12.64 -4.55 18.89
N THR A 340 13.92 -4.19 18.75
CA THR A 340 14.51 -2.97 19.31
C THR A 340 13.84 -1.68 18.78
N GLU A 341 13.97 -0.56 19.48
CA GLU A 341 13.48 0.74 18.96
C GLU A 341 14.21 1.17 17.68
N GLN A 342 15.48 0.79 17.50
CA GLN A 342 16.21 1.10 16.27
C GLN A 342 15.63 0.34 15.06
N LEU A 343 15.24 -0.92 15.22
CA LEU A 343 14.53 -1.69 14.19
C LEU A 343 13.15 -1.08 13.90
N LYS A 344 12.39 -0.68 14.94
CA LYS A 344 11.11 0.02 14.75
C LYS A 344 11.28 1.34 13.99
N LYS A 345 12.32 2.14 14.28
CA LYS A 345 12.66 3.37 13.53
C LYS A 345 12.98 3.09 12.07
N LEU A 346 13.80 2.06 11.78
CA LEU A 346 14.12 1.64 10.41
C LEU A 346 12.85 1.28 9.63
N ILE A 347 11.95 0.52 10.24
CA ILE A 347 10.69 0.11 9.64
C ILE A 347 9.78 1.30 9.33
N ARG A 348 9.58 2.20 10.31
CA ARG A 348 8.75 3.41 10.12
C ARG A 348 9.32 4.26 8.96
N PHE A 349 10.65 4.42 8.92
CA PHE A 349 11.36 5.14 7.85
C PHE A 349 11.19 4.51 6.47
N VAL A 350 11.42 3.20 6.32
CA VAL A 350 11.27 2.50 5.02
C VAL A 350 9.82 2.53 4.55
N LYS A 351 8.84 2.34 5.44
CA LYS A 351 7.41 2.46 5.10
C LYS A 351 7.03 3.89 4.67
N TYR A 352 7.59 4.91 5.33
CA TYR A 352 7.41 6.32 4.92
C TYR A 352 8.01 6.56 3.53
N TRP A 353 9.28 6.19 3.32
CA TRP A 353 9.95 6.32 2.03
C TRP A 353 9.15 5.64 0.90
N LYS A 354 8.68 4.41 1.14
CA LYS A 354 7.84 3.67 0.18
C LYS A 354 6.53 4.40 -0.13
N ASN A 355 5.88 5.01 0.88
CA ASN A 355 4.64 5.77 0.67
C ASN A 355 4.86 7.03 -0.18
N GLU A 356 5.99 7.72 -0.06
CA GLU A 356 6.25 8.95 -0.83
C GLU A 356 6.78 8.69 -2.25
N ASN A 357 7.48 7.57 -2.49
CA ASN A 357 8.26 7.36 -3.73
C ASN A 357 7.77 6.18 -4.60
N VAL A 358 6.95 5.24 -4.10
CA VAL A 358 6.62 3.99 -4.84
C VAL A 358 5.11 3.79 -4.98
N GLN A 359 4.59 3.97 -6.19
CA GLN A 359 3.17 3.95 -6.51
C GLN A 359 2.56 2.54 -6.53
N ARG A 360 3.22 1.53 -7.12
CA ARG A 360 2.78 0.10 -7.07
C ARG A 360 3.69 -0.74 -6.18
N SER A 361 3.65 -0.41 -4.90
CA SER A 361 4.55 -0.93 -3.88
C SER A 361 4.13 -2.27 -3.25
N PRO A 362 5.08 -3.01 -2.64
CA PRO A 362 4.79 -4.17 -1.77
C PRO A 362 3.93 -3.82 -0.56
N SER A 363 3.30 -4.85 0.02
CA SER A 363 2.56 -4.71 1.27
C SER A 363 3.48 -4.19 2.39
N SER A 364 2.92 -3.36 3.27
CA SER A 364 3.64 -2.89 4.48
C SER A 364 4.15 -4.06 5.34
N PHE A 365 3.51 -5.24 5.24
CA PHE A 365 3.89 -6.44 5.98
C PHE A 365 5.05 -7.20 5.29
N ALA A 366 5.05 -7.32 3.95
CA ALA A 366 6.18 -7.86 3.18
C ALA A 366 7.48 -7.09 3.49
N LEU A 367 7.38 -5.75 3.50
CA LEU A 367 8.47 -4.86 3.90
C LEU A 367 8.91 -5.12 5.34
N GLU A 368 7.97 -5.21 6.27
CA GLU A 368 8.27 -5.46 7.69
C GLU A 368 8.95 -6.80 7.96
N LEU A 369 8.63 -7.84 7.18
CA LEU A 369 9.29 -9.14 7.24
C LEU A 369 10.70 -9.09 6.63
N LEU A 370 10.87 -8.48 5.46
CA LEU A 370 12.18 -8.28 4.82
C LEU A 370 13.13 -7.47 5.71
N ILE A 371 12.63 -6.44 6.38
CA ILE A 371 13.44 -5.61 7.29
C ILE A 371 13.82 -6.37 8.57
N ILE A 372 12.93 -7.21 9.16
CA ILE A 372 13.31 -8.09 10.28
C ILE A 372 14.40 -9.06 9.84
N TYR A 373 14.21 -9.74 8.70
CA TYR A 373 15.13 -10.73 8.20
C TYR A 373 16.53 -10.12 7.99
N LEU A 374 16.63 -8.98 7.30
CA LEU A 374 17.90 -8.28 7.05
C LEU A 374 18.44 -7.52 8.28
N TRP A 375 17.67 -7.34 9.35
CA TRP A 375 18.16 -6.71 10.57
C TRP A 375 19.25 -7.55 11.25
N ASN A 376 19.06 -8.87 11.29
CA ASN A 376 19.98 -9.82 11.93
C ASN A 376 21.01 -10.44 10.97
N GLN A 377 20.91 -10.22 9.65
CA GLN A 377 21.99 -10.67 8.74
C GLN A 377 23.22 -9.77 8.88
N GLU A 378 24.40 -10.40 8.88
CA GLU A 378 25.70 -9.76 8.68
C GLU A 378 26.23 -9.97 7.26
N ASP A 379 25.57 -10.86 6.48
CA ASP A 379 25.89 -11.15 5.09
C ASP A 379 25.93 -9.91 4.19
N ASP A 380 26.82 -9.95 3.21
CA ASP A 380 26.95 -8.92 2.19
C ASP A 380 25.62 -8.81 1.39
N PRO A 381 24.96 -7.64 1.34
CA PRO A 381 23.78 -7.39 0.52
C PRO A 381 23.89 -7.84 -0.94
N ARG A 382 25.11 -7.90 -1.49
CA ARG A 382 25.41 -8.38 -2.84
C ARG A 382 25.17 -9.90 -3.02
N GLN A 383 24.99 -10.67 -1.96
CA GLN A 383 24.68 -12.11 -2.03
C GLN A 383 23.21 -12.40 -2.39
N PHE A 384 22.28 -11.47 -2.12
CA PHE A 384 20.84 -11.62 -2.34
C PHE A 384 20.41 -11.48 -3.81
N GLN A 385 21.29 -11.81 -4.77
CA GLN A 385 21.04 -11.78 -6.21
C GLN A 385 20.08 -12.89 -6.63
N HIS A 386 18.79 -12.66 -6.41
CA HIS A 386 17.72 -13.63 -6.66
C HIS A 386 16.59 -13.03 -7.52
N ALA A 387 15.76 -13.91 -8.08
CA ALA A 387 14.50 -13.51 -8.71
C ALA A 387 13.56 -12.84 -7.69
N ALA A 388 12.45 -12.27 -8.17
CA ALA A 388 11.47 -11.56 -7.35
C ALA A 388 11.19 -12.29 -6.01
N PRO A 389 11.32 -11.62 -4.86
CA PRO A 389 11.51 -12.27 -3.57
C PRO A 389 10.32 -13.14 -3.17
N TYR A 390 10.59 -14.18 -2.39
CA TYR A 390 9.60 -15.11 -1.88
C TYR A 390 9.49 -14.96 -0.36
N ILE A 391 8.49 -14.21 0.10
CA ILE A 391 8.34 -13.82 1.52
C ILE A 391 7.06 -14.46 2.05
N ILE A 392 7.20 -15.53 2.82
CA ILE A 392 6.08 -16.20 3.48
C ILE A 392 5.68 -15.48 4.77
N ASP A 393 4.38 -15.34 5.02
CA ASP A 393 3.87 -14.93 6.34
C ASP A 393 4.28 -16.01 7.38
N PRO A 394 5.09 -15.67 8.41
CA PRO A 394 5.62 -16.62 9.39
C PRO A 394 4.53 -17.38 10.17
N VAL A 395 3.27 -16.93 10.12
CA VAL A 395 2.13 -17.62 10.75
C VAL A 395 1.10 -18.15 9.75
N ASN A 396 1.18 -17.79 8.46
CA ASN A 396 0.34 -18.35 7.39
C ASN A 396 1.22 -18.92 6.25
N PRO A 397 1.53 -20.23 6.25
CA PRO A 397 2.40 -20.84 5.24
C PRO A 397 1.81 -20.85 3.81
N TYR A 398 0.56 -20.41 3.64
CA TYR A 398 -0.11 -20.28 2.34
C TYR A 398 -0.15 -18.84 1.81
N SER A 399 0.43 -17.85 2.51
CA SER A 399 0.54 -16.47 2.02
C SER A 399 1.98 -16.11 1.69
N ASN A 400 2.30 -16.02 0.39
CA ASN A 400 3.45 -15.26 -0.09
C ASN A 400 3.05 -13.77 -0.16
N GLU A 401 3.58 -12.98 0.77
CA GLU A 401 3.37 -11.52 0.86
C GLU A 401 4.05 -10.75 -0.28
N ALA A 402 5.11 -11.31 -0.88
CA ALA A 402 5.84 -10.69 -1.98
C ALA A 402 5.23 -10.96 -3.37
N ALA A 403 4.36 -11.96 -3.52
CA ALA A 403 3.69 -12.26 -4.80
C ALA A 403 2.70 -11.17 -5.28
N LYS A 404 2.34 -10.23 -4.40
CA LYS A 404 1.21 -9.31 -4.57
C LYS A 404 1.59 -7.98 -5.25
N CYS A 405 2.84 -7.81 -5.70
CA CYS A 405 3.40 -6.50 -6.05
C CYS A 405 4.54 -6.52 -7.08
N ARG A 406 4.88 -5.32 -7.61
CA ARG A 406 5.93 -5.09 -8.62
C ARG A 406 7.24 -4.65 -7.97
N TRP A 407 8.14 -5.61 -7.75
CA TRP A 407 9.43 -5.36 -7.09
C TRP A 407 10.43 -4.54 -7.91
N ASP A 408 10.21 -4.40 -9.21
CA ASP A 408 11.01 -3.54 -10.10
C ASP A 408 10.84 -2.04 -9.82
N GLU A 409 9.65 -1.57 -9.42
CA GLU A 409 9.45 -0.14 -9.12
C GLU A 409 10.19 0.25 -7.83
N ILE A 410 10.02 -0.53 -6.77
CA ILE A 410 10.73 -0.31 -5.50
C ILE A 410 12.25 -0.49 -5.66
N SER A 411 12.72 -1.39 -6.53
CA SER A 411 14.14 -1.55 -6.87
C SER A 411 14.73 -0.32 -7.59
N ARG A 412 13.97 0.24 -8.55
CA ARG A 412 14.35 1.47 -9.26
C ARG A 412 14.47 2.66 -8.31
N GLU A 413 13.50 2.84 -7.42
CA GLU A 413 13.52 3.90 -6.40
C GLU A 413 14.61 3.66 -5.33
N ALA A 414 14.90 2.39 -4.99
CA ALA A 414 15.98 2.02 -4.08
C ALA A 414 17.36 2.44 -4.60
N ASN A 415 17.65 2.18 -5.89
CA ASN A 415 18.86 2.68 -6.55
C ASN A 415 18.96 4.21 -6.46
N GLN A 416 17.88 4.94 -6.78
CA GLN A 416 17.88 6.40 -6.69
C GLN A 416 18.15 6.91 -5.27
N PHE A 417 17.60 6.25 -4.25
CA PHE A 417 17.86 6.60 -2.85
C PHE A 417 19.33 6.37 -2.46
N LEU A 418 19.97 5.30 -2.96
CA LEU A 418 21.38 4.99 -2.69
C LEU A 418 22.38 5.99 -3.27
N GLN A 419 22.01 6.79 -4.27
CA GLN A 419 22.88 7.84 -4.83
C GLN A 419 22.92 9.13 -3.98
N LYS A 420 22.01 9.28 -3.00
CA LYS A 420 21.93 10.47 -2.14
C LYS A 420 23.18 10.64 -1.27
N PRO A 421 23.64 11.88 -0.98
CA PRO A 421 24.83 12.13 -0.16
C PRO A 421 24.84 11.40 1.19
N LEU A 422 23.68 11.33 1.87
CA LEU A 422 23.43 10.55 3.08
C LEU A 422 23.95 9.12 3.04
N MET A 423 23.91 8.49 1.85
CA MET A 423 24.21 7.07 1.66
C MET A 423 25.66 6.82 1.25
N ARG A 424 26.42 7.83 0.78
CA ARG A 424 27.76 7.65 0.18
C ARG A 424 28.80 7.02 1.12
N SER A 425 28.76 7.34 2.41
CA SER A 425 29.64 6.77 3.44
C SER A 425 29.19 5.38 3.93
N ALA A 426 28.00 4.93 3.53
CA ALA A 426 27.50 3.58 3.78
C ALA A 426 27.67 2.68 2.54
N THR A 427 27.46 3.21 1.33
CA THR A 427 27.63 2.46 0.07
C THR A 427 29.09 2.14 -0.23
N SER A 428 30.03 3.02 0.16
CA SER A 428 31.48 2.80 0.03
C SER A 428 32.05 1.59 0.81
N LYS A 429 31.23 0.92 1.64
CA LYS A 429 31.57 -0.35 2.31
C LYS A 429 31.19 -1.59 1.49
N PHE A 430 30.49 -1.40 0.37
CA PHE A 430 30.00 -2.44 -0.54
C PHE A 430 30.47 -2.20 -1.99
N ILE A 431 31.46 -1.31 -2.16
CA ILE A 431 32.28 -1.17 -3.36
C ILE A 431 33.49 -2.08 -3.12
#